data_AF-A0A2S1X886-F1
#
_entry.id   AF-A0A2S1X886-F1
#
_cell.length_a   1.000
_cell.length_b   1.000
_cell.length_c   1.000
_cell.angle_alpha   90.00
_cell.angle_beta   90.00
_cell.angle_gamma   90.00
#
_symmetry.space_group_name_H-M   'P 1'
#
loop_
_entity.id
_entity.type
_entity.pdbx_description
1 polymer ?
#
loop_
_entity_poly.entity_id
_entity_poly.type
_entity_poly.pdbx_seq_one_letter_code
_entity_poly.pdbx_strand_id
1 'polypeptide(L)' 'SAGMATFMILGDICTRRCPFCDVAHGRPLAPDEEEPAHLAHTIAKLKLRYVVIT' A
#
# COMPACT_ATOMS: atom_id res chain seq x y z
N SER A 1 16.49 11.75 7.27
CA SER A 1 15.83 10.65 8.01
C SER A 1 15.22 9.67 7.01
N ALA A 2 15.37 8.37 7.29
CA ALA A 2 14.66 7.20 6.74
C ALA A 2 14.55 6.99 5.21
N GLY A 3 15.44 6.14 4.65
CA GLY A 3 15.33 5.60 3.28
C GLY A 3 14.45 4.36 3.17
N MET A 4 13.36 4.30 3.96
CA MET A 4 12.46 3.16 4.10
C MET A 4 11.01 3.66 4.18
N ALA A 5 10.11 3.00 3.46
CA ALA A 5 8.68 3.18 3.60
C ALA A 5 7.95 1.83 3.45
N THR A 6 6.77 1.75 4.03
CA THR A 6 5.84 0.65 3.84
C THR A 6 4.69 1.15 2.97
N PHE A 7 4.34 0.40 1.93
CA PHE A 7 3.21 0.70 1.07
C PHE A 7 2.14 -0.37 1.27
N MET A 8 0.90 0.09 1.34
CA MET A 8 -0.29 -0.76 1.35
C MET A 8 -0.85 -0.82 -0.07
N ILE A 9 -1.03 -2.02 -0.60
CA ILE A 9 -1.64 -2.25 -1.93
C ILE A 9 -3.13 -2.53 -1.81
N LEU A 10 -3.85 -2.45 -2.93
CA LEU A 10 -5.30 -2.73 -3.01
C LEU A 10 -6.18 -1.77 -2.20
N GLY A 11 -5.65 -0.61 -1.84
CA GLY A 11 -6.36 0.44 -1.10
C GLY A 11 -6.39 0.24 0.41
N ASP A 12 -7.21 1.04 1.09
CA ASP A 12 -7.29 1.17 2.55
C ASP A 12 -8.52 0.51 3.18
N ILE A 13 -9.27 -0.24 2.38
CA ILE A 13 -10.47 -0.98 2.81
C ILE A 13 -10.22 -2.48 2.72
N CYS A 14 -10.25 -3.15 3.87
CA CYS A 14 -10.19 -4.60 3.95
C CYS A 14 -11.60 -5.21 4.04
N THR A 15 -11.79 -6.39 3.43
CA THR A 15 -13.03 -7.16 3.57
C THR A 15 -13.10 -7.97 4.87
N ARG A 16 -11.97 -8.17 5.55
CA ARG A 16 -11.89 -8.81 6.88
C ARG A 16 -12.14 -7.79 7.98
N ARG A 17 -12.35 -8.24 9.22
CA ARG A 17 -12.54 -7.38 10.41
C ARG A 17 -11.72 -7.88 11.59
N CYS A 18 -10.40 -7.84 11.47
CA CYS A 18 -9.50 -8.30 12.52
C CYS A 18 -9.60 -7.36 13.74
N PRO A 19 -9.78 -7.87 14.97
CA PRO A 19 -10.05 -7.03 16.14
C PRO A 19 -8.88 -6.13 16.56
N PHE A 20 -7.68 -6.38 16.04
CA PHE A 20 -6.45 -5.63 16.30
C PHE A 20 -6.01 -4.73 15.13
N CYS A 21 -6.69 -4.81 13.98
CA CYS A 21 -6.28 -4.12 12.76
C CYS A 21 -7.05 -2.81 12.62
N ASP A 22 -6.32 -1.73 12.31
CA ASP A 22 -6.88 -0.37 12.18
C ASP A 22 -7.29 0.00 10.74
N VAL A 23 -7.17 -0.95 9.81
CA VAL A 23 -7.57 -0.74 8.41
C VAL A 23 -9.09 -0.65 8.32
N ALA A 24 -9.62 0.26 7.48
CA ALA A 24 -11.06 0.42 7.32
C ALA A 24 -11.69 -0.88 6.80
N HIS A 25 -12.96 -1.10 7.16
CA HIS A 25 -13.67 -2.34 6.84
C HIS A 25 -14.81 -2.07 5.85
N GLY A 26 -14.91 -2.87 4.79
CA GLY A 26 -15.98 -2.69 3.81
C GLY A 26 -15.75 -3.40 2.49
N ARG A 27 -16.44 -2.92 1.45
CA ARG A 27 -16.23 -3.35 0.06
C ARG A 27 -15.21 -2.43 -0.61
N PRO A 28 -14.01 -2.92 -0.98
CA PRO A 28 -13.01 -2.10 -1.66
C PRO A 28 -13.44 -1.75 -3.09
N LEU A 29 -12.72 -0.80 -3.67
CA LEU A 29 -12.77 -0.53 -5.11
C LEU A 29 -12.17 -1.69 -5.90
N ALA A 30 -12.39 -1.70 -7.22
CA ALA A 30 -11.70 -2.62 -8.09
C ALA A 30 -10.17 -2.34 -8.02
N PRO A 31 -9.32 -3.38 -8.12
CA PRO A 31 -7.87 -3.19 -8.21
C PRO A 31 -7.49 -2.27 -9.37
N ASP A 32 -6.54 -1.38 -9.14
CA ASP A 32 -5.91 -0.59 -10.19
C ASP A 32 -4.84 -1.46 -10.86
N GLU A 33 -5.01 -1.74 -12.17
CA GLU A 33 -4.05 -2.52 -12.95
C GLU A 33 -2.69 -1.81 -13.08
N GLU A 34 -2.66 -0.48 -12.96
CA GLU A 34 -1.45 0.34 -13.02
C GLU A 34 -0.81 0.58 -11.64
N GLU A 35 -1.41 0.07 -10.54
CA GLU A 35 -0.88 0.21 -9.17
C GLU A 35 0.61 -0.17 -9.05
N PRO A 36 1.09 -1.29 -9.66
CA PRO A 36 2.50 -1.64 -9.60
C PRO A 36 3.42 -0.60 -10.26
N ALA A 37 2.98 0.00 -11.37
CA ALA A 37 3.75 1.01 -12.08
C ALA A 37 3.79 2.34 -11.32
N HIS A 38 2.65 2.75 -10.76
CA HIS A 38 2.54 3.93 -9.88
C HIS A 38 3.43 3.78 -8.62
N LEU A 39 3.41 2.60 -8.01
CA LEU A 39 4.24 2.28 -6.85
C LEU A 39 5.74 2.34 -7.21
N ALA A 40 6.15 1.70 -8.31
CA ALA A 40 7.54 1.71 -8.77
C ALA A 40 8.04 3.14 -9.07
N HIS A 41 7.22 3.96 -9.72
CA HIS A 41 7.53 5.37 -9.98
C HIS A 41 7.74 6.15 -8.68
N THR A 42 6.86 5.95 -7.69
CA THR A 42 6.94 6.61 -6.38
C THR A 42 8.21 6.21 -5.63
N ILE A 43 8.54 4.91 -5.58
CA ILE A 43 9.76 4.39 -4.95
C ILE A 43 11.00 5.02 -5.57
N ALA A 44 11.07 5.07 -6.90
CA ALA A 44 12.19 5.66 -7.63
C ALA A 44 12.32 7.17 -7.35
N LYS A 45 11.19 7.90 -7.35
CA LYS A 45 11.15 9.34 -7.06
C LYS A 45 11.61 9.67 -5.64
N LEU A 46 11.21 8.84 -4.66
CA LEU A 46 11.57 8.98 -3.25
C LEU A 46 12.98 8.44 -2.93
N LYS A 47 13.64 7.78 -3.89
CA LYS A 47 14.98 7.18 -3.74
C LYS A 47 15.09 6.26 -2.52
N LEU A 48 14.03 5.48 -2.27
CA LEU A 48 14.00 4.51 -1.18
C LEU A 48 14.95 3.35 -1.49
N ARG A 49 15.70 2.91 -0.48
CA ARG A 49 16.63 1.77 -0.62
C ARG A 49 16.03 0.48 -0.10
N TYR A 50 14.98 0.58 0.72
CA TYR A 50 14.28 -0.54 1.30
C TYR A 50 12.80 -0.23 1.33
N VAL A 51 11.97 -1.21 0.96
CA VAL A 51 10.52 -1.05 0.87
C VAL A 51 9.85 -2.29 1.42
N VAL A 52 8.79 -2.10 2.19
CA VAL A 52 7.87 -3.17 2.59
C VAL A 52 6.57 -2.99 1.83
N ILE A 53 6.02 -4.07 1.30
CA ILE A 53 4.72 -4.08 0.61
C ILE A 53 3.79 -4.97 1.44
N THR A 54 2.61 -4.47 1.76
CA THR A 54 1.60 -5.19 2.55
C THR A 54 0.19 -4.98 2.00
#